data_AF-A0A2X2BH66-F1
#
_entry.id   AF-A0A2X2BH66-F1
#
_cell.length_a   1.000
_cell.length_b   1.000
_cell.length_c   1.000
_cell.angle_alpha   90.00
_cell.angle_beta   90.00
_cell.angle_gamma   90.00
#
_symmetry.space_group_name_H-M   'P 1'
#
loop_
_entity.id
_entity.type
_entity.pdbx_description
1 polymer ?
#
loop_
_entity_poly.entity_id
_entity_poly.type
_entity_poly.pdbx_seq_one_letter_code
_entity_poly.pdbx_strand_id
1 'polypeptide(L)'
;MNDGFEVDIYFRYKDHSERNKSIQVSSFKFDDEIQYFNKPFLISYKAKTKKTLTCKCRANDWHDNGRDVNEYECGQCGMFITVI
;
A
#
# COMPACT_ATOMS: atom_id res chain seq x y z
N MET A 1 -15.89 -13.13 -18.56
CA MET A 1 -14.75 -13.80 -17.93
C MET A 1 -13.78 -12.70 -17.52
N ASN A 2 -13.48 -12.57 -16.22
CA ASN A 2 -12.59 -11.53 -15.74
C ASN A 2 -11.15 -11.97 -15.97
N ASP A 3 -10.60 -11.70 -17.16
CA ASP A 3 -9.24 -12.06 -17.59
C ASP A 3 -8.20 -11.12 -16.97
N GLY A 4 -8.17 -11.05 -15.64
CA GLY A 4 -7.16 -10.32 -14.88
C GLY A 4 -5.97 -11.21 -14.53
N PHE A 5 -4.76 -10.67 -14.62
CA PHE A 5 -3.57 -11.33 -14.08
C PHE A 5 -3.42 -10.97 -12.60
N GLU A 6 -3.31 -11.98 -11.74
CA GLU A 6 -3.01 -11.78 -10.33
C GLU A 6 -1.60 -11.19 -10.15
N VAL A 7 -1.48 -10.18 -9.29
CA VAL A 7 -0.22 -9.54 -8.97
C VAL A 7 0.00 -9.41 -7.47
N ASP A 8 1.26 -9.56 -7.09
CA ASP A 8 1.73 -9.21 -5.76
C ASP A 8 2.03 -7.71 -5.66
N ILE A 9 1.41 -7.09 -4.66
CA ILE A 9 1.68 -5.73 -4.24
C ILE A 9 2.59 -5.76 -3.02
N TYR A 10 3.62 -4.92 -3.03
CA TYR A 10 4.48 -4.68 -1.87
C TYR A 10 4.30 -3.24 -1.37
N PHE A 11 4.26 -3.08 -0.05
CA PHE A 11 4.20 -1.79 0.61
C PHE A 11 5.57 -1.45 1.19
N ARG A 12 6.08 -0.27 0.87
CA ARG A 12 7.38 0.24 1.33
C ARG A 12 7.14 1.44 2.22
N TYR A 13 7.72 1.42 3.41
CA TYR A 13 7.57 2.47 4.40
C TYR A 13 8.86 2.62 5.22
N LYS A 14 8.99 3.74 5.93
CA LYS A 14 9.98 3.90 6.99
C LYS A 14 9.35 3.57 8.33
N ASP A 15 10.01 2.72 9.11
CA ASP A 15 9.61 2.50 10.49
C ASP A 15 9.95 3.71 11.37
N HIS A 16 9.52 3.66 12.63
CA HIS A 16 9.83 4.64 13.67
C HIS A 16 11.30 5.02 13.85
N SER A 17 12.22 4.15 13.41
CA SER A 17 13.67 4.38 13.48
C SER A 17 14.21 4.90 12.15
N GLU A 18 13.36 5.42 11.26
CA GLU A 18 13.67 5.87 9.90
C GLU A 18 14.26 4.76 9.01
N ARG A 19 14.03 3.48 9.35
CA ARG A 19 14.56 2.35 8.57
C ARG A 19 13.54 1.92 7.52
N ASN A 20 14.02 1.70 6.31
CA ASN A 20 13.18 1.19 5.23
C ASN A 20 12.73 -0.25 5.53
N LYS A 21 11.43 -0.47 5.40
CA LYS A 21 10.76 -1.76 5.49
C LYS A 21 9.97 -2.03 4.22
N SER A 22 9.75 -3.32 3.94
CA SER A 22 8.90 -3.75 2.84
C SER A 22 8.11 -4.97 3.27
N ILE A 23 6.79 -4.93 3.06
CA ILE A 23 5.87 -6.04 3.35
C ILE A 23 5.06 -6.38 2.10
N GLN A 24 4.66 -7.64 1.96
CA GLN A 24 3.73 -8.03 0.92
C GLN A 24 2.31 -7.73 1.42
N VAL A 25 1.54 -7.01 0.62
CA VAL A 25 0.21 -6.53 1.00
C VAL A 25 -0.80 -7.65 0.77
N SER A 26 -1.55 -8.01 1.81
CA SER A 26 -2.73 -8.87 1.73
C SER A 26 -4.00 -8.06 1.57
N SER A 27 -4.08 -6.92 2.27
CA SER A 27 -5.20 -5.98 2.21
C SER A 27 -4.74 -4.56 2.52
N PHE A 28 -5.42 -3.55 1.96
CA PHE A 28 -5.17 -2.15 2.33
C PHE A 28 -6.44 -1.29 2.25
N LYS A 29 -6.44 -0.16 2.96
CA LYS A 29 -7.51 0.83 2.92
C LYS A 29 -6.94 2.23 3.11
N PHE A 30 -7.23 3.14 2.19
CA PHE A 30 -6.95 4.56 2.41
C PHE A 30 -7.98 5.15 3.37
N ASP A 31 -7.60 6.16 4.15
CA ASP A 31 -8.50 6.82 5.13
C ASP A 31 -9.85 7.23 4.52
N ASP A 32 -9.81 7.77 3.30
CA ASP A 32 -10.99 8.26 2.58
C ASP A 32 -11.82 7.16 1.91
N GLU A 33 -11.47 5.89 2.09
CA GLU A 33 -12.16 4.73 1.53
C GLU A 33 -12.97 3.98 2.60
N ILE A 34 -14.18 3.55 2.22
CA ILE A 34 -15.07 2.80 3.12
C ILE A 34 -14.64 1.33 3.20
N GLN A 35 -14.10 0.78 2.11
CA GLN A 35 -13.85 -0.66 1.97
C GLN A 35 -12.36 -0.96 1.79
N TYR A 36 -11.95 -2.11 2.30
CA TYR A 36 -10.63 -2.66 2.07
C TYR A 36 -10.49 -3.22 0.65
N PHE A 37 -9.33 -2.97 0.04
CA PHE A 37 -8.88 -3.63 -1.18
C PHE A 37 -8.11 -4.89 -0.79
N ASN A 38 -8.61 -6.06 -1.19
CA ASN A 38 -8.08 -7.35 -0.77
C ASN A 38 -7.44 -8.11 -1.94
N LYS A 39 -6.49 -9.01 -1.63
CA LYS A 39 -6.08 -10.05 -2.58
C LYS A 39 -7.28 -10.92 -3.00
N PRO A 40 -7.27 -11.47 -4.23
CA PRO A 40 -6.26 -11.31 -5.27
C PRO A 40 -6.35 -9.94 -5.95
N PHE A 41 -5.21 -9.27 -6.15
CA PHE A 41 -5.16 -8.02 -6.91
C PHE A 41 -5.03 -8.35 -8.40
N LEU A 42 -5.99 -7.88 -9.19
CA LEU A 42 -6.06 -8.17 -10.62
C LEU A 42 -5.68 -6.94 -11.44
N ILE A 43 -4.79 -7.14 -12.43
CA ILE A 43 -4.51 -6.13 -13.47
C ILE A 43 -4.94 -6.63 -14.84
N SER A 44 -5.34 -5.71 -15.70
CA SER A 44 -5.85 -5.99 -17.05
C SER A 44 -4.79 -6.39 -18.07
N TYR A 45 -3.50 -6.33 -17.72
CA TYR A 45 -2.39 -6.63 -18.64
C TYR A 45 -1.28 -7.39 -17.93
N LYS A 46 -0.57 -8.26 -18.66
CA LYS A 46 0.52 -9.06 -18.11
C LYS A 46 1.78 -8.21 -17.89
N ALA A 47 1.92 -7.61 -16.71
CA ALA A 47 3.14 -6.93 -16.29
C ALA A 47 4.00 -7.87 -15.43
N LYS A 48 5.25 -8.14 -15.80
CA LYS A 48 6.22 -8.89 -14.96
C LYS A 48 6.72 -8.10 -13.73
N THR A 49 5.98 -7.08 -13.27
CA THR A 49 6.50 -6.10 -12.31
C THR A 49 5.83 -6.26 -10.96
N LYS A 50 6.62 -6.47 -9.91
CA LYS A 50 6.23 -6.21 -8.52
C LYS A 50 5.65 -4.79 -8.45
N LYS A 51 4.40 -4.64 -8.02
CA LYS A 51 3.77 -3.33 -7.89
C LYS A 51 4.03 -2.79 -6.48
N THR A 52 4.30 -1.50 -6.38
CA THR A 52 4.40 -0.81 -5.08
C THR A 52 3.12 -0.04 -4.82
N LEU A 53 2.62 -0.10 -3.59
CA LEU A 53 1.46 0.67 -3.16
C LEU A 53 1.87 2.13 -2.86
N THR A 54 1.52 3.03 -3.76
CA THR A 54 1.79 4.48 -3.65
C THR A 54 0.59 5.23 -3.07
N CYS A 55 0.83 6.39 -2.49
CA CYS A 55 -0.22 7.30 -2.07
C CYS A 55 -1.05 7.82 -3.26
N LYS A 56 -2.30 8.24 -2.99
CA LYS A 56 -3.16 8.91 -3.97
C LYS A 56 -2.55 10.22 -4.50
N CYS A 57 -1.72 10.90 -3.70
CA CYS A 57 -0.91 12.04 -4.15
C CYS A 57 0.27 11.65 -5.05
N ARG A 58 0.42 10.36 -5.37
CA ARG A 58 1.49 9.74 -6.17
C ARG A 58 2.85 9.65 -5.48
N ALA A 59 2.99 10.15 -4.24
CA ALA A 59 4.18 9.94 -3.44
C ALA A 59 4.31 8.47 -2.99
N ASN A 60 5.55 8.05 -2.75
CA ASN A 60 5.88 6.76 -2.16
C ASN A 60 6.77 6.98 -0.93
N ASP A 61 6.27 7.83 -0.02
CA ASP A 61 6.95 8.33 1.17
C ASP A 61 6.05 8.05 2.36
N TRP A 62 5.95 6.77 2.73
CA TRP A 62 5.11 6.28 3.82
C TRP A 62 5.93 6.12 5.10
N HIS A 63 5.35 6.52 6.23
CA HIS A 63 5.99 6.49 7.53
C HIS A 63 5.09 5.81 8.54
N ASP A 64 5.68 4.96 9.37
CA ASP A 64 5.07 4.49 10.60
C ASP A 64 5.28 5.56 11.67
N ASN A 65 4.22 6.31 11.97
CA ASN A 65 4.24 7.33 13.03
C ASN A 65 3.80 6.75 14.39
N GLY A 66 3.45 5.44 14.45
CA GLY A 66 3.03 4.67 15.63
C GLY A 66 1.82 5.20 16.34
N ARG A 67 1.00 5.93 15.62
CA ARG A 67 -0.35 6.25 16.09
C ARG A 67 -1.14 4.97 16.30
N ASP A 68 -1.15 4.09 15.30
CA ASP A 68 -1.92 2.85 15.27
C ASP A 68 -1.17 1.73 14.55
N VAL A 69 -1.38 0.48 14.98
CA VAL A 69 -0.75 -0.69 14.33
C VAL A 69 -1.23 -0.81 12.89
N ASN A 70 -0.31 -1.04 11.96
CA ASN A 70 -0.56 -1.17 10.52
C ASN A 70 -1.10 0.10 9.85
N GLU A 71 -1.09 1.25 10.53
CA GLU A 71 -1.43 2.54 9.96
C GLU A 71 -0.15 3.31 9.60
N TYR A 72 -0.14 3.92 8.43
CA TYR A 72 1.02 4.63 7.89
C TYR A 72 0.61 5.99 7.31
N GLU A 73 1.41 7.01 7.57
CA GLU A 73 1.18 8.38 7.12
C GLU A 73 2.03 8.71 5.89
N CYS A 74 1.43 9.40 4.91
CA CYS A 74 2.16 9.91 3.77
C CYS A 74 2.89 11.22 4.13
N GLY A 75 4.23 11.22 4.09
CA GLY A 75 5.05 12.38 4.41
C GLY A 75 4.88 13.58 3.47
N GLN A 76 4.19 13.42 2.33
CA GLN A 76 3.94 14.51 1.37
C GLN A 76 2.57 15.17 1.53
N CYS A 77 1.53 14.44 1.93
CA CYS A 77 0.16 14.96 1.96
C CYS A 77 -0.61 14.67 3.26
N GLY A 78 0.00 13.96 4.22
CA GLY A 78 -0.61 13.60 5.50
C GLY A 78 -1.71 12.54 5.41
N MET A 79 -1.99 12.00 4.22
CA MET A 79 -2.98 10.92 4.06
C MET A 79 -2.55 9.66 4.80
N PHE A 80 -3.50 9.00 5.44
CA PHE A 80 -3.29 7.73 6.12
C PHE A 80 -3.69 6.54 5.24
N ILE A 81 -3.00 5.41 5.45
CA ILE A 81 -3.34 4.11 4.88
C ILE A 81 -3.18 3.02 5.93
N THR A 82 -4.15 2.11 6.00
CA THR A 82 -4.03 0.87 6.77
C THR A 82 -3.58 -0.26 5.84
N VAL A 83 -2.55 -1.03 6.21
CA VAL A 83 -1.99 -2.12 5.38
C VAL A 83 -1.80 -3.40 6.18
N ILE A 84 -2.42 -4.50 5.74
CA ILE A 84 -2.39 -5.85 6.34
C ILE A 84 -1.69 -6.82 5.39
#